data_AF-A0A538A3I7-F1
#
_entry.id   AF-A0A538A3I7-F1
#
_cell.length_a   1.000
_cell.length_b   1.000
_cell.length_c   1.000
_cell.angle_alpha   90.00
_cell.angle_beta   90.00
_cell.angle_gamma   90.00
#
_symmetry.space_group_name_H-M   'P 1'
#
loop_
_entity.id
_entity.type
_entity.pdbx_description
1 polymer ?
#
loop_
_entity_poly.entity_id
_entity_poly.type
_entity_poly.pdbx_seq_one_letter_code
_entity_poly.pdbx_strand_id
1 'polypeptide(L)'
;MGKASDWLREERRKVLGDWAAFCVSCGSVRRWFEEFEADVPEECPECGGEVLHRCRACDAPFRSAFAVDCEECGATLRAAELFGTRIRKRV
;
A
#
# COMPACT_ATOMS: atom_id res chain seq x y z
N MET A 1 -13.18 -24.75 5.87
CA MET A 1 -12.30 -24.04 4.91
C MET A 1 -11.46 -23.07 5.71
N GLY A 2 -10.14 -22.94 5.50
CA GLY A 2 -9.42 -21.78 6.09
C GLY A 2 -8.10 -22.01 6.81
N LYS A 3 -7.35 -23.08 6.51
CA LYS A 3 -5.91 -23.11 6.84
C LYS A 3 -5.06 -23.13 5.57
N ALA A 4 -5.47 -23.93 4.59
CA ALA A 4 -4.77 -24.03 3.31
C ALA A 4 -4.71 -22.72 2.52
N SER A 5 -5.74 -21.88 2.63
CA SER A 5 -5.83 -20.60 1.91
C SER A 5 -5.06 -19.47 2.59
N ASP A 6 -4.79 -19.57 3.89
CA ASP A 6 -4.11 -18.52 4.66
C ASP A 6 -2.60 -18.61 4.47
N TRP A 7 -2.03 -19.82 4.63
CA TRP A 7 -0.60 -20.04 4.40
C TRP A 7 -0.17 -19.73 2.95
N LEU A 8 -1.03 -20.03 1.96
CA LEU A 8 -0.76 -19.71 0.55
C LEU A 8 -0.77 -18.20 0.26
N ARG A 9 -1.53 -17.42 1.04
CA ARG A 9 -1.51 -15.95 0.97
C ARG A 9 -0.28 -15.38 1.67
N GLU A 10 0.14 -15.97 2.78
CA GLU A 10 1.40 -15.64 3.46
C GLU A 10 2.62 -15.95 2.58
N GLU A 11 2.67 -17.12 1.95
CA GLU A 11 3.81 -17.51 1.09
C GLU A 11 3.89 -16.67 -0.19
N ARG A 12 2.75 -16.28 -0.78
CA ARG A 12 2.75 -15.34 -1.93
C ARG A 12 3.21 -13.94 -1.55
N ARG A 13 3.02 -13.50 -0.30
CA ARG A 13 3.50 -12.20 0.18
C ARG A 13 5.02 -12.14 0.21
N LYS A 14 5.67 -13.26 0.56
CA LYS A 14 7.14 -13.44 0.46
C LYS A 14 7.70 -13.43 -0.97
N VAL A 15 6.86 -13.54 -2.01
CA VAL A 15 7.31 -13.56 -3.41
C VAL A 15 6.93 -12.29 -4.19
N LEU A 16 5.85 -11.60 -3.82
CA LEU A 16 5.31 -10.45 -4.57
C LEU A 16 5.48 -9.10 -3.86
N GLY A 17 6.08 -9.08 -2.67
CA GLY A 17 6.18 -7.95 -1.76
C GLY A 17 5.05 -7.96 -0.73
N ASP A 18 5.43 -7.87 0.54
CA ASP A 18 4.53 -7.96 1.69
C ASP A 18 3.60 -6.75 1.78
N TRP A 19 4.12 -5.60 1.37
CA TRP A 19 3.51 -4.29 1.62
C TRP A 19 3.34 -3.50 0.34
N ALA A 20 2.43 -2.53 0.37
CA ALA A 20 2.18 -1.59 -0.70
C ALA A 20 2.74 -0.22 -0.32
N ALA A 21 3.25 0.48 -1.32
CA ALA A 21 3.51 1.91 -1.26
C ALA A 21 2.76 2.57 -2.42
N PHE A 22 2.27 3.79 -2.21
CA PHE A 22 1.54 4.51 -3.26
C PHE A 22 1.79 6.01 -3.24
N CYS A 23 1.79 6.60 -4.42
CA CYS A 23 1.81 8.05 -4.55
C CYS A 23 0.46 8.64 -4.12
N VAL A 24 0.50 9.64 -3.23
CA VAL A 24 -0.71 10.33 -2.77
C VAL A 24 -1.29 11.28 -3.82
N SER A 25 -0.51 11.63 -4.84
CA SER A 25 -0.91 12.54 -5.93
C SER A 25 -1.47 11.81 -7.15
N CYS A 26 -0.69 10.89 -7.75
CA CYS A 26 -1.09 10.21 -8.99
C CYS A 26 -1.61 8.78 -8.80
N GLY A 27 -1.47 8.21 -7.59
CA GLY A 27 -1.91 6.85 -7.30
C GLY A 27 -1.03 5.74 -7.85
N SER A 28 0.15 6.03 -8.40
CA SER A 28 1.14 5.00 -8.76
C SER A 28 1.42 4.10 -7.56
N VAL A 29 1.52 2.80 -7.79
CA VAL A 29 1.66 1.78 -6.74
C VAL A 29 2.89 0.94 -6.99
N ARG A 30 3.60 0.61 -5.91
CA ARG A 30 4.63 -0.43 -5.90
C ARG A 30 4.46 -1.37 -4.71
N ARG A 31 4.98 -2.58 -4.87
CA ARG A 31 5.14 -3.54 -3.78
C ARG A 31 6.57 -3.48 -3.25
N TRP A 32 6.73 -3.77 -1.97
CA TRP A 32 8.03 -3.80 -1.30
C TRP A 32 8.04 -4.85 -0.19
N PHE A 33 9.25 -5.30 0.16
CA PHE A 33 9.50 -6.22 1.26
C PHE A 33 10.09 -5.45 2.43
N GLU A 34 9.80 -5.88 3.66
CA GLU A 34 10.30 -5.22 4.87
C GLU A 34 11.83 -5.08 4.88
N GLU A 35 12.55 -6.08 4.37
CA GLU A 35 14.03 -6.07 4.27
C GLU A 35 14.59 -5.03 3.27
N PHE A 36 13.77 -4.54 2.34
CA PHE A 36 14.13 -3.54 1.31
C PHE A 36 13.38 -2.23 1.50
N GLU A 37 12.95 -1.91 2.72
CA GLU A 37 12.23 -0.68 3.03
C GLU A 37 13.01 0.58 2.62
N ALA A 38 14.32 0.60 2.86
CA ALA A 38 15.18 1.72 2.52
C ALA A 38 15.26 2.04 1.01
N ASP A 39 14.86 1.08 0.15
CA ASP A 39 14.82 1.24 -1.30
C ASP A 39 13.47 1.74 -1.81
N VAL A 40 12.51 2.00 -0.91
CA VAL A 40 11.23 2.61 -1.27
C VAL A 40 11.45 4.12 -1.42
N PRO A 41 11.23 4.69 -2.62
CA PRO A 41 11.44 6.10 -2.86
C PRO A 41 10.37 6.90 -2.11
N GLU A 42 10.79 8.01 -1.53
CA GLU A 42 9.89 8.98 -0.90
C GLU A 42 9.17 9.85 -1.93
N GLU A 43 9.73 9.94 -3.14
CA GLU A 43 9.19 10.70 -4.27
C GLU A 43 8.78 9.79 -5.43
N CYS A 44 7.65 10.09 -6.06
CA CYS A 44 7.08 9.30 -7.13
C CYS A 44 7.81 9.57 -8.45
N PRO A 45 8.41 8.55 -9.09
CA PRO A 45 9.15 8.73 -10.35
C PRO A 45 8.26 9.17 -11.53
N GLU A 46 6.94 8.98 -11.42
CA GLU A 46 5.98 9.32 -12.49
C GLU A 46 5.53 10.79 -12.45
N CYS A 47 5.52 11.42 -11.28
CA CYS A 47 4.91 12.75 -11.12
C CYS A 47 5.61 13.69 -10.12
N GLY A 48 6.67 13.26 -9.44
CA GLY A 48 7.34 14.03 -8.38
C GLY A 48 6.54 14.16 -7.09
N GLY A 49 5.36 13.50 -6.98
CA GLY A 49 4.53 13.55 -5.78
C GLY A 49 5.03 12.62 -4.68
N GLU A 50 4.59 12.85 -3.44
CA GLU A 50 5.02 12.04 -2.29
C GLU A 50 4.51 10.59 -2.39
N VAL A 51 5.37 9.64 -2.04
CA VAL A 51 5.07 8.21 -1.92
C VAL A 51 4.95 7.84 -0.46
N LEU A 52 3.78 7.32 -0.08
CA LEU A 52 3.51 6.83 1.25
C LEU A 52 3.67 5.30 1.29
N HIS A 53 4.55 4.82 2.15
CA HIS A 53 4.79 3.39 2.40
C HIS A 53 4.43 2.94 3.81
N ARG A 54 4.43 3.88 4.77
CA ARG A 54 3.94 3.70 6.15
C ARG A 54 2.95 4.78 6.55
N CYS A 55 2.06 4.43 7.48
CA CYS A 55 1.11 5.36 8.05
C CYS A 55 1.84 6.43 8.89
N ARG A 56 1.60 7.72 8.61
CA ARG A 56 2.18 8.82 9.42
C ARG A 56 1.72 8.84 10.88
N ALA A 57 0.61 8.19 11.19
CA ALA A 57 0.02 8.21 12.53
C ALA A 57 0.50 7.04 13.42
N CYS A 58 0.72 5.86 12.86
CA CYS A 58 1.04 4.65 13.63
C CYS A 58 2.19 3.81 13.05
N ASP A 59 2.83 4.28 11.99
CA ASP A 59 3.94 3.62 11.31
C ASP A 59 3.60 2.24 10.68
N ALA A 60 2.32 1.86 10.66
CA ALA A 60 1.92 0.60 10.06
C ALA A 60 2.11 0.59 8.53
N PRO A 61 2.65 -0.50 7.95
CA PRO A 61 2.73 -0.68 6.51
C PRO A 61 1.36 -1.07 5.91
N PHE A 62 1.18 -0.83 4.61
CA PHE A 62 -0.11 -1.04 3.95
C PHE A 62 -0.20 -2.41 3.28
N ARG A 63 -1.24 -3.20 3.59
CA ARG A 63 -1.45 -4.50 2.93
C ARG A 63 -2.05 -4.31 1.54
N SER A 64 -2.87 -3.26 1.39
CA SER A 64 -3.62 -2.96 0.19
C SER A 64 -3.08 -1.74 -0.56
N ALA A 65 -2.81 -1.93 -1.86
CA ALA A 65 -2.56 -0.85 -2.82
C ALA A 65 -3.73 0.13 -2.97
N PHE A 66 -4.93 -0.25 -2.52
CA PHE A 66 -6.16 0.56 -2.55
C PHE A 66 -6.50 1.16 -1.19
N ALA A 67 -5.60 1.10 -0.20
CA ALA A 67 -5.85 1.71 1.10
C ALA A 67 -6.07 3.24 0.93
N VAL A 68 -7.14 3.72 1.54
CA VAL A 68 -7.50 5.16 1.63
C VAL A 68 -7.42 5.61 3.08
N ASP A 69 -7.78 4.72 4.01
CA ASP A 69 -7.55 4.82 5.44
C ASP A 69 -6.61 3.71 5.90
N CYS A 70 -5.88 3.95 6.99
CA CYS A 70 -4.97 2.98 7.59
C CYS A 70 -5.74 1.77 8.10
N GLU A 71 -5.31 0.58 7.68
CA GLU A 71 -5.93 -0.69 8.08
C GLU A 71 -5.76 -0.99 9.58
N GLU A 72 -4.78 -0.37 10.24
CA GLU A 72 -4.49 -0.57 11.67
C GLU A 72 -5.10 0.54 12.57
N CYS A 73 -4.93 1.82 12.24
CA CYS A 73 -5.36 2.93 13.10
C CYS A 73 -6.55 3.75 12.56
N GLY A 74 -6.98 3.52 11.32
CA GLY A 74 -8.09 4.26 10.69
C GLY A 74 -7.77 5.68 10.24
N ALA A 75 -6.53 6.17 10.38
CA ALA A 75 -6.15 7.49 9.90
C ALA A 75 -6.22 7.56 8.36
N THR A 76 -6.72 8.66 7.82
CA THR A 76 -6.78 8.89 6.36
C THR A 76 -5.37 9.01 5.79
N LEU A 77 -5.07 8.17 4.80
CA LEU A 77 -3.78 8.08 4.12
C LEU A 77 -3.73 8.95 2.86
N ARG A 78 -4.83 9.03 2.12
CA ARG A 78 -4.97 9.80 0.88
C ARG A 78 -6.44 10.02 0.52
N ALA A 79 -6.68 10.88 -0.47
CA ALA A 79 -8.03 11.05 -1.02
C ALA A 79 -8.59 9.72 -1.56
N ALA A 80 -9.88 9.48 -1.33
CA ALA A 80 -10.59 8.30 -1.83
C ALA A 80 -10.90 8.37 -3.34
N GLU A 81 -10.64 9.50 -3.97
CA GLU A 81 -10.86 9.74 -5.40
C GLU A 81 -9.57 10.24 -6.04
N LEU A 82 -9.23 9.68 -7.20
CA LEU A 82 -8.12 10.10 -8.05
C LEU A 82 -8.63 10.30 -9.46
N PHE A 83 -8.34 11.44 -10.06
CA PHE A 83 -8.77 11.79 -11.43
C PHE A 83 -10.28 11.58 -11.68
N GLY A 84 -11.11 11.91 -10.69
CA GLY A 84 -12.57 11.75 -10.75
C GLY A 84 -13.08 10.31 -10.61
N THR A 85 -12.22 9.35 -10.28
CA THR A 85 -12.58 7.94 -10.06
C THR A 85 -12.31 7.52 -8.62
N ARG A 86 -13.26 6.81 -8.00
CA ARG A 86 -13.08 6.25 -6.65
C ARG A 86 -12.06 5.12 -6.64
N ILE A 87 -11.14 5.17 -5.69
CA ILE A 87 -10.26 4.07 -5.34
C ILE A 87 -11.12 2.98 -4.69
N ARG A 88 -11.33 1.87 -5.40
CA ARG A 88 -12.16 0.76 -4.93
C ARG A 88 -11.45 -0.56 -5.10
N LYS A 89 -11.46 -1.37 -4.05
CA LYS A 89 -11.10 -2.79 -4.13
C LYS A 89 -12.28 -3.53 -4.75
N ARG A 90 -12.07 -4.27 -5.83
CA ARG A 90 -13.10 -5.16 -6.38
C ARG A 90 -13.29 -6.31 -5.38
N VAL A 91 -14.53 -6.49 -4.90
CA VAL A 91 -14.93 -7.59 -4.00
C VAL A 91 -15.01 -8.89 -4.80
#